data_AF-A0A2W4SI61-F1
#
_entry.id   AF-A0A2W4SI61-F1
#
_cell.length_a   1.000
_cell.length_b   1.000
_cell.length_c   1.000
_cell.angle_alpha   90.00
_cell.angle_beta   90.00
_cell.angle_gamma   90.00
#
_symmetry.space_group_name_H-M   'P 1'
#
loop_
_entity.id
_entity.type
_entity.pdbx_description
1 polymer ?
#
loop_
_entity_poly.entity_id
_entity_poly.type
_entity_poly.pdbx_seq_one_letter_code
_entity_poly.pdbx_strand_id
1 'polypeptide(L)'
;MGEHHEPFPLDETEKPQEKLIRRLSAMLSEYLEPTQVEEVHRAYRLAERAHEGQKRVSGEPYICHPISVSIILAGMRMDAKGIMAGL
;
A
#
# COMPACT_ATOMS: atom_id res chain seq x y z
N MET A 1 -37.66 22.93 -11.29
CA MET A 1 -37.09 21.66 -10.83
C MET A 1 -35.64 21.60 -11.33
N GLY A 2 -34.70 22.10 -10.54
CA GLY A 2 -33.27 21.97 -10.83
C GLY A 2 -32.77 20.76 -10.04
N GLU A 3 -32.24 19.77 -10.74
CA GLU A 3 -31.76 18.55 -10.10
C GLU A 3 -30.50 18.90 -9.31
N HIS A 4 -30.60 18.80 -7.98
CA HIS A 4 -29.46 18.89 -7.09
C HIS A 4 -28.55 17.69 -7.39
N HIS A 5 -27.50 17.92 -8.19
CA HIS A 5 -26.39 16.99 -8.30
C HIS A 5 -25.61 17.08 -6.98
N GLU A 6 -26.03 16.30 -5.99
CA GLU A 6 -25.24 16.02 -4.79
C GLU A 6 -23.89 15.46 -5.25
N PRO A 7 -22.75 16.06 -4.85
CA PRO A 7 -21.45 15.49 -5.18
C PRO A 7 -21.37 14.09 -4.58
N PHE A 8 -21.01 13.11 -5.43
CA PHE A 8 -20.69 11.76 -4.99
C PHE A 8 -19.62 11.87 -3.89
N PRO A 9 -19.82 11.32 -2.68
CA PRO A 9 -18.81 11.40 -1.64
C PRO A 9 -17.59 10.61 -2.14
N LEU A 10 -16.55 11.32 -2.55
CA LEU A 10 -15.22 10.76 -2.59
C LEU A 10 -14.93 10.40 -1.14
N ASP A 11 -14.63 9.13 -0.88
CA ASP A 11 -14.19 8.69 0.44
C ASP A 11 -12.86 9.39 0.76
N GLU A 12 -12.94 10.58 1.35
CA GLU A 12 -11.81 11.40 1.80
C GLU A 12 -11.14 10.82 3.06
N THR A 13 -11.59 9.66 3.55
CA THR A 13 -11.24 9.16 4.89
C THR A 13 -10.18 8.06 4.92
N GLU A 14 -9.92 7.37 3.80
CA GLU A 14 -8.92 6.31 3.74
C GLU A 14 -7.49 6.89 3.68
N LYS A 15 -6.61 6.46 4.61
CA LYS A 15 -5.23 6.94 4.60
C LYS A 15 -4.51 6.46 3.33
N PRO A 16 -3.63 7.26 2.70
CA PRO A 16 -2.94 6.88 1.47
C PRO A 16 -2.23 5.51 1.56
N GLN A 17 -1.58 5.23 2.69
CA GLN A 17 -0.90 3.95 2.92
C GLN A 17 -1.85 2.75 3.01
N GLU A 18 -3.07 2.91 3.52
CA GLU A 18 -4.08 1.85 3.63
C GLU A 18 -4.58 1.43 2.24
N LYS A 19 -4.80 2.41 1.36
CA LYS A 19 -5.13 2.17 -0.04
C LYS A 19 -4.02 1.41 -0.77
N LEU A 20 -2.76 1.81 -0.53
CA LEU A 20 -1.60 1.21 -1.18
C LEU A 20 -1.35 -0.23 -0.71
N ILE A 21 -1.43 -0.50 0.60
CA ILE A 21 -1.22 -1.86 1.11
C ILE A 21 -2.33 -2.80 0.62
N ARG A 22 -3.59 -2.36 0.58
CA ARG A 22 -4.69 -3.16 0.00
C ARG A 22 -4.42 -3.54 -1.45
N ARG A 23 -3.92 -2.59 -2.25
CA ARG A 23 -3.54 -2.85 -3.65
C ARG A 23 -2.40 -3.85 -3.74
N LEU A 24 -1.34 -3.68 -2.94
CA LEU A 24 -0.21 -4.60 -2.92
C LEU A 24 -0.68 -6.01 -2.56
N SER A 25 -1.46 -6.18 -1.49
CA SER A 25 -1.98 -7.48 -1.06
C SER A 25 -2.79 -8.17 -2.15
N ALA A 26 -3.66 -7.44 -2.85
CA ALA A 26 -4.44 -7.98 -3.95
C ALA A 26 -3.54 -8.53 -5.06
N MET A 27 -2.50 -7.78 -5.46
CA MET A 27 -1.54 -8.23 -6.49
C MET A 27 -0.75 -9.46 -6.05
N LEU A 28 -0.29 -9.49 -4.79
CA LEU A 28 0.50 -10.61 -4.28
C LEU A 28 -0.32 -11.90 -4.20
N SER A 29 -1.61 -11.81 -3.85
CA SER A 29 -2.52 -12.96 -3.81
C SER A 29 -2.77 -13.60 -5.19
N GLU A 30 -2.43 -12.93 -6.29
CA GLU A 30 -2.54 -13.51 -7.64
C GLU A 30 -1.41 -14.51 -7.96
N TYR A 31 -0.32 -14.54 -7.18
CA TYR A 31 0.85 -15.36 -7.51
C TYR A 31 1.69 -15.90 -6.37
N LEU A 32 1.49 -15.44 -5.15
CA LEU A 32 2.16 -15.96 -3.95
C LEU A 32 1.21 -16.80 -3.11
N GLU A 33 1.78 -17.73 -2.36
CA GLU A 33 1.03 -18.50 -1.38
C GLU A 33 0.51 -17.60 -0.26
N PRO A 34 -0.65 -17.90 0.36
CA PRO A 34 -1.21 -17.09 1.44
C PRO A 34 -0.22 -16.82 2.59
N THR A 35 0.60 -17.82 2.94
CA THR A 35 1.63 -17.72 3.99
C THR A 35 2.71 -16.69 3.64
N GLN A 36 3.08 -16.56 2.36
CA GLN A 36 4.03 -15.55 1.88
C GLN A 36 3.41 -14.16 1.87
N VAL A 37 2.13 -14.04 1.52
CA VAL A 37 1.40 -12.77 1.60
C VAL A 37 1.35 -12.28 3.05
N GLU A 38 1.14 -13.19 4.02
CA GLU A 38 1.21 -12.86 5.44
C GLU A 38 2.61 -12.42 5.90
N GLU A 39 3.68 -13.02 5.38
CA GLU A 39 5.06 -12.58 5.62
C GLU A 39 5.28 -11.15 5.16
N VAL A 40 4.83 -10.82 3.95
CA VAL A 40 4.91 -9.45 3.42
C VAL A 40 4.11 -8.47 4.27
N HIS A 41 2.91 -8.86 4.74
CA HIS A 41 2.15 -8.02 5.68
C HIS A 41 2.87 -7.78 7.01
N ARG A 42 3.63 -8.76 7.51
CA ARG A 42 4.46 -8.58 8.71
C ARG A 42 5.60 -7.60 8.45
N ALA A 43 6.26 -7.69 7.29
CA ALA A 43 7.30 -6.75 6.88
C ALA A 43 6.74 -5.32 6.73
N TYR A 44 5.57 -5.17 6.11
CA TYR A 44 4.87 -3.89 6.01
C TYR A 44 4.64 -3.25 7.40
N ARG A 45 4.12 -4.01 8.37
CA ARG A 45 3.89 -3.49 9.75
C ARG A 45 5.19 -3.10 10.45
N LEU A 46 6.32 -3.70 10.08
CA LEU A 46 7.62 -3.28 10.60
C LEU A 46 8.04 -1.95 9.96
N ALA A 47 7.96 -1.85 8.64
CA ALA A 47 8.28 -0.63 7.89
C ALA A 47 7.40 0.56 8.29
N GLU A 48 6.08 0.34 8.44
CA GLU A 48 5.13 1.37 8.87
C GLU A 48 5.51 1.97 10.23
N ARG A 49 5.86 1.13 11.20
CA ARG A 49 6.33 1.57 12.52
C ARG A 49 7.69 2.27 12.43
N ALA A 50 8.61 1.78 11.61
CA ALA A 50 9.93 2.39 11.42
C ALA A 50 9.83 3.80 10.81
N HIS A 51 8.80 4.04 9.99
CA HIS A 51 8.54 5.33 9.33
C HIS A 51 7.44 6.15 10.02
N GLU A 52 7.01 5.79 11.22
CA GLU A 52 6.01 6.56 11.97
C GLU A 52 6.49 8.01 12.21
N GLY A 53 5.60 8.97 11.98
CA GLY A 53 5.92 10.41 12.08
C GLY A 53 6.79 10.97 10.94
N GLN A 54 7.39 10.13 10.10
CA GLN A 54 8.18 10.58 8.95
C GLN A 54 7.27 10.97 7.78
N LYS A 55 7.57 12.10 7.16
CA LYS A 55 6.83 12.63 6.01
C LYS A 55 7.75 12.88 4.83
N ARG A 56 7.23 12.72 3.61
CA ARG A 56 7.91 13.16 2.38
C ARG A 56 7.81 14.68 2.25
N VAL A 57 8.60 15.25 1.33
CA VAL A 57 8.50 16.67 0.94
C VAL A 57 7.08 17.03 0.44
N SER A 58 6.34 16.07 -0.13
CA SER A 58 4.93 16.23 -0.51
C SER A 58 3.95 16.35 0.67
N GLY A 59 4.39 16.05 1.90
CA GLY A 59 3.55 16.02 3.11
C GLY A 59 2.92 14.65 3.42
N GLU A 60 3.02 13.68 2.51
CA GLU A 60 2.50 12.32 2.69
C GLU A 60 3.35 11.51 3.68
N PRO A 61 2.76 10.51 4.38
CA PRO A 61 3.50 9.56 5.20
C PRO A 61 4.60 8.86 4.37
N TYR A 62 5.82 8.81 4.91
CA TYR A 62 6.98 8.28 4.16
C TYR A 62 6.78 6.83 3.70
N ILE A 63 6.09 6.02 4.51
CA ILE A 63 5.75 4.62 4.22
C ILE A 63 5.04 4.42 2.87
N CYS A 64 4.35 5.43 2.33
CA CYS A 64 3.72 5.34 1.01
C CYS A 64 4.73 5.04 -0.10
N HIS A 65 5.98 5.49 0.04
CA HIS A 65 7.03 5.28 -0.96
C HIS A 65 7.50 3.81 -1.00
N PRO A 66 7.95 3.17 0.10
CA PRO A 66 8.27 1.75 0.09
C PRO A 66 7.14 0.83 -0.40
N ILE A 67 5.87 1.13 -0.05
CA ILE A 67 4.73 0.36 -0.59
C ILE A 67 4.64 0.52 -2.12
N SER A 68 4.84 1.74 -2.63
CA SER A 68 4.82 2.01 -4.07
C SER A 68 5.94 1.29 -4.82
N VAL A 69 7.14 1.21 -4.25
CA VAL A 69 8.25 0.40 -4.77
C VAL A 69 7.85 -1.07 -4.83
N SER A 70 7.27 -1.58 -3.74
CA SER A 70 6.82 -2.97 -3.66
C SER A 70 5.71 -3.32 -4.66
N ILE A 71 4.81 -2.37 -4.98
CA ILE A 71 3.80 -2.53 -6.04
C ILE A 71 4.46 -2.70 -7.42
N ILE A 72 5.52 -1.95 -7.71
CA ILE A 72 6.28 -2.09 -8.97
C ILE A 72 6.93 -3.47 -9.05
N LEU A 73 7.57 -3.91 -7.96
CA LEU A 73 8.18 -5.24 -7.88
C LEU A 73 7.13 -6.37 -8.02
N ALA A 74 5.94 -6.20 -7.43
CA ALA A 74 4.83 -7.14 -7.59
C ALA A 74 4.33 -7.20 -9.05
N GLY A 75 4.33 -6.06 -9.76
CA GLY A 75 4.05 -6.02 -11.21
C GLY A 75 5.06 -6.80 -12.05
N MET A 76 6.29 -6.97 -11.55
CA MET A 76 7.32 -7.83 -12.15
C MET A 76 7.25 -9.28 -11.67
N ARG A 77 6.26 -9.63 -10.83
CA ARG A 77 6.11 -10.94 -10.15
C ARG A 77 7.35 -11.35 -9.35
N MET A 78 7.99 -10.39 -8.67
CA MET A 78 9.11 -10.65 -7.77
C MET A 78 8.71 -11.57 -6.62
N ASP A 79 9.64 -12.39 -6.13
CA ASP A 79 9.39 -13.29 -5.00
C ASP A 79 9.13 -12.54 -3.69
N ALA A 80 8.53 -13.23 -2.72
CA ALA A 80 8.15 -12.64 -1.43
C ALA A 80 9.31 -11.93 -0.72
N LYS A 81 10.54 -12.47 -0.81
CA LYS A 81 11.72 -11.86 -0.18
C LYS A 81 12.12 -10.56 -0.88
N GLY A 82 12.08 -10.52 -2.20
CA GLY A 82 12.31 -9.28 -2.96
C GLY A 82 11.26 -8.22 -2.64
N ILE A 83 10.00 -8.61 -2.49
CA ILE A 83 8.93 -7.69 -2.05
C ILE A 83 9.21 -7.15 -0.64
N MET A 84 9.54 -8.03 0.32
CA MET A 84 9.86 -7.61 1.69
C MET A 84 11.07 -6.68 1.75
N ALA A 85 12.06 -6.85 0.88
CA ALA A 85 13.22 -5.95 0.82
C ALA A 85 12.90 -4.56 0.26
N GLY A 86 11.79 -4.40 -0.45
CA GLY A 86 11.31 -3.12 -0.98
C GLY A 86 10.44 -2.32 0.00
N LEU A 87 10.05 -2.91 1.14
CA LEU A 87 9.24 -2.30 2.20
C LEU A 87 10.12 -1.69 3.30
#